data_AF-A0A133VNH0-F1
#
_entry.id   AF-A0A133VNH0-F1
#
_cell.length_a   1.000
_cell.length_b   1.000
_cell.length_c   1.000
_cell.angle_alpha   90.00
_cell.angle_beta   90.00
_cell.angle_gamma   90.00
#
_symmetry.space_group_name_H-M   'P 1'
#
loop_
_entity.id
_entity.type
_entity.pdbx_description
1 polymer ?
#
loop_
_entity_poly.entity_id
_entity_poly.type
_entity_poly.pdbx_seq_one_letter_code
_entity_poly.pdbx_strand_id
1 'polypeptide(L)'
;MPRSPALKGEKLEKAVKMKKNGASYPKIAEEFDISQSVAYRNVKPELEEEAEKEKAEAERKETESKTKNSKTIHETETLSKTVFRKALELFINGKNSEQIADHLDIPQASIEYELLPYVNELKTTRKLQKKVEGIT
;
A
#
# COMPACT_ATOMS: atom_id res chain seq x y z
N MET A 1 -27.36 -34.24 -29.75
CA MET A 1 -27.21 -32.78 -29.92
C MET A 1 -25.74 -32.48 -30.16
N PRO A 2 -25.36 -31.84 -31.28
CA PRO A 2 -23.98 -31.42 -31.52
C PRO A 2 -23.57 -30.40 -30.45
N ARG A 3 -22.39 -30.57 -29.85
CA ARG A 3 -21.82 -29.58 -28.93
C ARG A 3 -21.34 -28.40 -29.75
N SER A 4 -21.99 -27.24 -29.62
CA SER A 4 -21.50 -26.01 -30.24
C SER A 4 -20.06 -25.74 -29.80
N PRO A 5 -19.19 -25.31 -30.72
CA PRO A 5 -17.79 -25.05 -30.40
C PRO A 5 -17.66 -23.92 -29.37
N ALA A 6 -16.74 -24.07 -28.41
CA ALA A 6 -16.43 -23.02 -27.45
C ALA A 6 -15.72 -21.86 -28.15
N LEU A 7 -16.06 -20.62 -27.75
CA LEU A 7 -15.30 -19.44 -28.15
C LEU A 7 -13.92 -19.48 -27.47
N LYS A 8 -12.84 -19.31 -28.24
CA LYS A 8 -11.48 -19.21 -27.72
C LYS A 8 -10.69 -18.14 -28.46
N GLY A 9 -9.70 -17.56 -27.79
CA GLY A 9 -8.78 -16.56 -28.36
C GLY A 9 -9.50 -15.31 -28.86
N GLU A 10 -9.13 -14.83 -30.05
CA GLU A 10 -9.59 -13.55 -30.60
C GLU A 10 -11.13 -13.44 -30.76
N LYS A 11 -11.83 -14.56 -30.96
CA LYS A 11 -13.30 -14.56 -31.07
C LYS A 11 -13.98 -14.24 -29.73
N LEU A 12 -13.38 -14.70 -28.63
CA LEU A 12 -13.87 -14.42 -27.28
C LEU A 12 -13.68 -12.95 -26.93
N GLU A 13 -12.49 -12.40 -27.20
CA GLU A 13 -12.20 -10.98 -26.95
C GLU A 13 -13.14 -10.05 -27.73
N LYS A 14 -13.43 -10.36 -29.00
CA LYS A 14 -14.41 -9.61 -29.80
C LYS A 14 -15.82 -9.72 -29.23
N ALA A 15 -16.23 -10.90 -28.78
CA ALA A 15 -17.53 -11.11 -28.14
C ALA A 15 -17.67 -10.31 -26.82
N VAL A 16 -16.61 -10.27 -26.00
CA VAL A 16 -16.55 -9.47 -24.76
C VAL A 16 -16.63 -7.98 -25.09
N LYS A 17 -15.89 -7.48 -26.10
CA LYS A 17 -15.97 -6.08 -26.55
C LYS A 17 -17.37 -5.71 -27.07
N MET A 18 -18.00 -6.57 -27.87
CA MET A 18 -19.38 -6.37 -28.30
C MET A 18 -20.34 -6.26 -27.10
N LYS A 19 -20.14 -7.09 -26.08
CA LYS A 19 -20.95 -7.05 -24.87
C LYS A 19 -20.75 -5.75 -24.07
N LYS A 20 -19.50 -5.27 -23.93
CA LYS A 20 -19.19 -3.96 -23.34
C LYS A 20 -19.83 -2.79 -24.08
N ASN A 21 -19.95 -2.90 -25.40
CA ASN A 21 -20.63 -1.91 -26.26
C ASN A 21 -22.17 -2.02 -26.22
N GLY A 22 -22.73 -2.86 -25.35
CA GLY A 22 -24.17 -3.01 -25.17
C GLY A 22 -24.84 -4.05 -26.07
N ALA A 23 -24.09 -4.88 -26.80
CA ALA A 23 -24.69 -5.96 -27.58
C ALA A 23 -25.36 -7.02 -26.69
N SER A 24 -26.49 -7.54 -27.15
CA SER A 24 -27.20 -8.63 -26.47
C SER A 24 -26.52 -9.98 -26.75
N TYR A 25 -26.63 -10.93 -25.82
CA TYR A 25 -26.08 -12.29 -26.02
C TYR A 25 -26.64 -13.01 -27.26
N PRO A 26 -27.92 -12.84 -27.64
CA PRO A 26 -28.44 -13.32 -28.91
C PRO A 26 -27.67 -12.77 -30.12
N LYS A 27 -27.40 -11.46 -30.14
CA LYS A 27 -26.68 -10.81 -31.24
C LYS A 27 -25.23 -11.29 -31.35
N ILE A 28 -24.58 -11.51 -30.21
CA ILE A 28 -23.23 -12.09 -30.16
C ILE A 28 -23.26 -13.55 -30.65
N ALA A 29 -24.30 -14.31 -30.28
CA ALA A 29 -24.44 -15.69 -30.71
C ALA A 29 -24.65 -15.82 -32.23
N GLU A 30 -25.42 -14.91 -32.83
CA GLU A 30 -25.62 -14.82 -34.29
C GLU A 30 -24.33 -14.44 -35.02
N GLU A 31 -23.57 -13.45 -34.52
CA GLU A 31 -22.32 -13.00 -35.14
C GLU A 31 -21.25 -14.11 -35.22
N PHE A 32 -21.21 -14.99 -34.21
CA PHE A 32 -20.19 -16.05 -34.12
C PHE A 32 -20.71 -17.45 -34.47
N ASP A 33 -21.96 -17.56 -34.94
CA ASP A 33 -22.65 -18.83 -35.25
C ASP A 33 -22.55 -19.86 -34.10
N ILE A 34 -22.87 -19.41 -32.88
CA ILE A 34 -22.86 -20.23 -31.67
C ILE A 34 -24.22 -20.21 -30.98
N SER A 35 -24.42 -21.12 -30.02
CA SER A 35 -25.61 -21.05 -29.17
C SER A 35 -25.50 -19.94 -28.14
N GLN A 36 -26.64 -19.32 -27.79
CA GLN A 36 -26.72 -18.29 -26.76
C GLN A 36 -26.15 -18.76 -25.41
N SER A 37 -26.36 -20.03 -25.06
CA SER A 37 -25.80 -20.64 -23.87
C SER A 37 -24.27 -20.68 -23.88
N VAL A 38 -23.65 -20.88 -25.04
CA VAL A 38 -22.19 -20.84 -25.20
C VAL A 38 -21.69 -19.40 -25.12
N ALA A 39 -22.37 -18.44 -25.75
CA ALA A 39 -22.03 -17.02 -25.62
C ALA A 39 -22.05 -16.57 -24.15
N TYR A 40 -23.10 -16.91 -23.42
CA TYR A 40 -23.22 -16.58 -21.99
C TYR A 40 -22.11 -17.22 -21.15
N ARG A 41 -21.85 -18.53 -21.33
CA ARG A 41 -20.85 -19.26 -20.53
C ARG A 41 -19.41 -18.80 -20.74
N ASN A 42 -19.07 -18.31 -21.94
CA ASN A 42 -17.70 -17.87 -22.22
C ASN A 42 -17.52 -16.37 -21.94
N VAL A 43 -18.52 -15.52 -22.26
CA VAL A 43 -18.38 -14.06 -22.12
C VAL A 43 -18.59 -13.57 -20.69
N LYS A 44 -19.48 -14.22 -19.92
CA LYS A 44 -19.74 -13.83 -18.52
C LYS A 44 -18.51 -13.90 -17.60
N PRO A 45 -17.73 -15.01 -17.55
CA PRO A 45 -16.58 -15.09 -16.66
C PRO A 45 -15.49 -14.08 -17.01
N GLU A 46 -15.23 -13.81 -18.30
CA GLU A 46 -14.26 -12.80 -18.74
C GLU A 46 -14.65 -11.38 -18.27
N LEU A 47 -15.94 -11.06 -18.29
CA LEU A 47 -16.44 -9.78 -17.78
C LEU A 47 -16.36 -9.67 -16.25
N GLU A 48 -16.59 -10.77 -15.53
CA GLU A 48 -16.45 -10.82 -14.07
C GLU A 48 -14.97 -10.69 -13.66
N GLU A 49 -14.06 -11.32 -14.38
CA GLU A 49 -12.61 -11.25 -14.11
C GLU A 49 -12.02 -9.86 -14.41
N GLU A 50 -12.50 -9.18 -15.45
CA GLU A 50 -12.12 -7.78 -15.71
C GLU A 50 -12.73 -6.81 -14.68
N ALA A 51 -13.95 -7.05 -14.20
CA ALA A 51 -14.56 -6.23 -13.15
C ALA A 51 -13.86 -6.39 -11.78
N GLU A 52 -13.33 -7.57 -11.47
CA GLU A 52 -12.48 -7.78 -10.29
C GLU A 52 -11.12 -7.08 -10.44
N LYS A 53 -10.53 -7.07 -11.64
CA LYS A 53 -9.30 -6.31 -11.91
C LYS A 53 -9.55 -4.80 -11.81
N GLU A 54 -10.69 -4.29 -12.29
CA GLU A 54 -11.06 -2.88 -12.18
C GLU A 54 -11.34 -2.47 -10.72
N LYS A 55 -11.89 -3.36 -9.89
CA LYS A 55 -12.03 -3.14 -8.44
C LYS A 55 -10.70 -3.17 -7.69
N ALA A 56 -9.81 -4.10 -8.04
CA ALA A 56 -8.47 -4.18 -7.46
C ALA A 56 -7.56 -3.00 -7.91
N GLU A 57 -7.78 -2.45 -9.11
CA GLU A 57 -7.08 -1.27 -9.61
C GLU A 57 -7.69 0.04 -9.08
N ALA A 58 -9.00 0.08 -8.82
CA ALA A 58 -9.65 1.18 -8.09
C ALA A 58 -9.16 1.27 -6.63
N GLU A 59 -8.95 0.15 -5.95
CA GLU A 59 -8.30 0.12 -4.62
C GLU A 59 -6.82 0.56 -4.67
N ARG A 60 -6.12 0.39 -5.80
CA ARG A 60 -4.77 0.94 -6.00
C ARG A 60 -4.78 2.44 -6.28
N LYS A 61 -5.83 3.00 -6.87
CA LYS A 61 -5.94 4.47 -7.09
C LYS A 61 -6.46 5.25 -5.87
N GLU A 62 -7.08 4.59 -4.89
CA GLU A 62 -7.36 5.21 -3.57
C GLU A 62 -6.15 5.25 -2.64
N THR A 63 -5.11 4.42 -2.86
CA THR A 63 -3.86 4.49 -2.09
C THR A 63 -2.82 5.46 -2.68
N GLU A 64 -2.98 5.91 -3.94
CA GLU A 64 -2.12 6.96 -4.55
C GLU A 64 -2.73 8.38 -4.57
N SER A 65 -4.03 8.53 -4.29
CA SER A 65 -4.68 9.86 -4.26
C SER A 65 -4.72 10.51 -2.87
N LYS A 66 -4.24 9.82 -1.82
CA LYS A 66 -4.03 10.38 -0.48
C LYS A 66 -2.65 11.04 -0.25
N THR A 67 -1.87 11.26 -1.30
CA THR A 67 -0.52 11.88 -1.18
C THR A 67 -0.43 13.33 -1.64
N LYS A 68 -1.54 14.04 -1.95
CA LYS A 68 -1.43 15.44 -2.42
C LYS A 68 -2.36 16.50 -1.84
N ASN A 69 -3.22 16.22 -0.85
CA ASN A 69 -4.09 17.26 -0.28
C ASN A 69 -4.31 17.18 1.25
N SER A 70 -3.24 16.95 2.02
CA SER A 70 -3.16 17.44 3.40
C SER A 70 -1.90 18.28 3.58
N LYS A 71 -1.81 19.33 2.76
CA LYS A 71 -1.05 20.53 3.13
C LYS A 71 -1.79 21.13 4.31
N THR A 72 -1.04 21.49 5.36
CA THR A 72 -1.51 21.89 6.71
C THR A 72 -2.04 20.69 7.52
N ILE A 73 -1.34 20.13 8.50
CA ILE A 73 -0.69 20.76 9.66
C ILE A 73 0.41 19.81 10.18
N HIS A 74 1.60 20.35 10.45
CA HIS A 74 2.82 19.73 10.96
C HIS A 74 3.49 18.66 10.06
N GLU A 75 4.29 19.13 9.10
CA GLU A 75 5.55 18.44 8.76
C GLU A 75 6.38 18.39 10.05
N THR A 76 6.14 17.40 10.90
CA THR A 76 7.22 16.86 11.73
C THR A 76 8.13 16.16 10.73
N GLU A 77 9.16 16.88 10.29
CA GLU A 77 10.22 16.36 9.45
C GLU A 77 10.82 15.15 10.16
N THR A 78 10.31 13.96 9.83
CA THR A 78 10.68 12.76 10.56
C THR A 78 12.15 12.51 10.31
N LEU A 79 12.93 12.29 11.37
CA LEU A 79 14.37 12.17 11.22
C LEU A 79 14.66 10.97 10.32
N SER A 80 15.47 11.21 9.29
CA SER A 80 15.98 10.11 8.48
C SER A 80 16.63 9.07 9.40
N LYS A 81 16.41 7.77 9.14
CA LYS A 81 16.92 6.66 9.97
C LYS A 81 18.42 6.79 10.29
N THR A 82 19.19 7.36 9.36
CA THR A 82 20.62 7.64 9.52
C THR A 82 20.90 8.73 10.54
N VAL A 83 20.11 9.80 10.54
CA VAL A 83 20.21 10.93 11.48
C VAL A 83 19.77 10.49 12.87
N PHE A 84 18.68 9.73 12.96
CA PHE A 84 18.18 9.16 14.21
C PHE A 84 19.22 8.25 14.90
N ARG A 85 19.89 7.37 14.14
CA ARG A 85 20.96 6.52 14.69
C ARG A 85 22.13 7.33 15.25
N LYS A 86 22.59 8.34 14.50
CA LYS A 86 23.66 9.23 14.97
C LYS A 86 23.23 10.00 16.23
N ALA A 87 21.99 10.47 16.28
CA ALA A 87 21.44 11.16 17.44
C ALA A 87 21.40 10.27 18.69
N LEU A 88 21.00 9.00 18.53
CA LEU A 88 21.04 8.01 19.62
C LEU A 88 22.47 7.75 20.11
N GLU A 89 23.44 7.58 19.21
CA GLU A 89 24.84 7.38 19.60
C GLU A 89 25.39 8.57 20.40
N LEU A 90 25.10 9.79 19.95
CA LEU A 90 25.50 11.01 20.65
C LEU A 90 24.85 11.11 22.04
N PHE A 91 23.58 10.71 22.15
CA PHE A 91 22.88 10.64 23.43
C PHE A 91 23.48 9.59 24.37
N ILE A 92 23.82 8.41 23.87
CA ILE A 92 24.49 7.34 24.64
C ILE A 92 25.85 7.82 25.16
N ASN A 93 26.54 8.65 24.37
CA ASN A 93 27.80 9.32 24.73
C ASN A 93 27.62 10.49 25.71
N GLY A 94 26.41 10.73 26.21
CA GLY A 94 26.10 11.72 27.24
C GLY A 94 25.84 13.13 26.73
N LYS A 95 25.69 13.34 25.42
CA LYS A 95 25.27 14.63 24.87
C LYS A 95 23.79 14.91 25.15
N ASN A 96 23.46 16.17 25.42
CA ASN A 96 22.07 16.62 25.62
C ASN A 96 21.37 16.90 24.27
N SER A 97 20.04 17.08 24.28
CA SER A 97 19.24 17.27 23.05
C SER A 97 19.68 18.49 22.23
N GLU A 98 20.06 19.57 22.90
CA GLU A 98 20.58 20.81 22.29
C GLU A 98 21.90 20.57 21.55
N GLN A 99 22.87 19.93 22.20
CA GLN A 99 24.17 19.58 21.59
C GLN A 99 24.03 18.61 20.41
N ILE A 100 23.01 17.75 20.45
CA ILE A 100 22.72 16.83 19.34
C ILE A 100 22.09 17.60 18.17
N ALA A 101 21.20 18.57 18.47
CA ALA A 101 20.58 19.45 17.49
C ALA A 101 21.63 20.22 16.70
N ASP A 102 22.54 20.87 17.41
CA ASP A 102 23.66 21.61 16.82
C ASP A 102 24.60 20.70 16.02
N HIS A 103 24.83 19.46 16.48
CA HIS A 103 25.76 18.55 15.81
C HIS A 103 25.20 17.93 14.53
N LEU A 104 23.88 17.82 14.41
CA LEU A 104 23.21 17.22 13.27
C LEU A 104 22.51 18.25 12.37
N ASP A 105 22.58 19.53 12.74
CA ASP A 105 21.92 20.65 12.05
C ASP A 105 20.41 20.41 11.88
N ILE A 106 19.77 19.95 12.96
CA ILE A 106 18.34 19.63 13.01
C ILE A 106 17.63 20.36 14.15
N PRO A 107 16.33 20.63 14.05
CA PRO A 107 15.58 21.24 15.13
C PRO A 107 15.61 20.38 16.41
N GLN A 108 15.92 21.00 17.55
CA GLN A 108 15.88 20.35 18.86
C GLN A 108 14.51 19.70 19.13
N ALA A 109 13.43 20.33 18.69
CA ALA A 109 12.07 19.78 18.82
C ALA A 109 11.91 18.42 18.14
N SER A 110 12.55 18.20 16.98
CA SER A 110 12.52 16.92 16.26
C SER A 110 13.28 15.84 17.02
N ILE A 111 14.40 16.20 17.64
CA ILE A 111 15.15 15.30 18.52
C ILE A 111 14.29 14.94 19.72
N GLU A 112 13.66 15.92 20.34
CA GLU A 112 12.89 15.66 21.55
C GLU A 112 11.66 14.80 21.28
N TYR A 113 10.92 15.09 20.21
CA TYR A 113 9.73 14.33 19.88
C TYR A 113 10.05 12.88 19.48
N GLU A 114 11.12 12.67 18.70
CA GLU A 114 11.44 11.35 18.18
C GLU A 114 12.38 10.54 19.08
N LEU A 115 13.34 11.14 19.79
CA LEU A 115 14.30 10.40 20.61
C LEU A 115 13.84 10.21 22.05
N LEU A 116 13.04 11.11 22.66
CA LEU A 116 12.61 10.94 24.06
C LEU A 116 11.89 9.62 24.33
N PRO A 117 10.98 9.11 23.46
CA PRO A 117 10.32 7.83 23.70
C PRO A 117 11.33 6.69 23.85
N TYR A 118 12.29 6.60 22.93
CA TYR A 118 13.34 5.57 22.94
C TYR A 118 14.34 5.75 24.08
N VAL A 119 14.70 6.99 24.39
CA VAL A 119 15.59 7.30 25.52
C VAL A 119 14.95 6.92 26.85
N ASN A 120 13.63 7.15 27.01
CA ASN A 120 12.92 6.77 28.22
C ASN A 120 12.83 5.24 28.35
N GLU A 121 12.60 4.52 27.26
CA GLU A 121 12.69 3.04 27.22
C GLU A 121 14.10 2.53 27.56
N LEU A 122 15.15 3.19 27.07
CA LEU A 122 16.55 2.84 27.40
C LEU A 122 16.89 3.14 28.87
N LYS A 123 16.34 4.22 29.44
CA LYS A 123 16.52 4.54 30.86
C LYS A 123 15.77 3.58 31.77
N THR A 124 14.55 3.16 31.41
CA THR A 124 13.79 2.18 32.19
C THR A 124 14.46 0.81 32.15
N THR A 125 14.89 0.34 30.97
CA THR A 125 15.64 -0.91 30.83
C THR A 125 16.97 -0.89 31.58
N ARG A 126 17.74 0.21 31.53
CA ARG A 126 18.99 0.34 32.30
C ARG A 126 18.77 0.46 33.81
N LYS A 127 17.68 1.12 34.25
CA LYS A 127 17.26 1.12 35.67
C LYS A 127 16.84 -0.27 36.13
N LEU A 128 16.15 -1.04 35.28
CA LEU A 128 15.78 -2.42 35.55
C LEU A 128 17.03 -3.31 35.64
N GLN A 129 17.99 -3.18 34.71
CA GLN A 129 19.26 -3.90 34.77
C GLN A 129 20.07 -3.59 36.04
N LYS A 130 20.24 -2.30 36.38
CA LYS A 130 20.92 -1.90 37.63
C LYS A 130 20.20 -2.39 38.88
N LYS A 131 18.87 -2.51 38.85
CA LYS A 131 18.08 -3.04 39.96
C LYS A 131 18.23 -4.56 40.09
N VAL A 132 18.45 -5.27 38.99
CA VAL A 132 18.75 -6.71 39.00
C VAL A 132 20.19 -6.97 39.49
N GLU A 133 21.17 -6.15 39.07
CA GLU A 133 22.58 -6.26 39.51
C GLU A 133 22.82 -5.80 40.96
N GLY A 134 21.95 -4.94 41.51
CA GLY A 134 22.01 -4.51 42.91
C GLY A 134 21.25 -5.40 43.90
N ILE A 135 20.67 -6.52 43.44
CA ILE A 135 19.98 -7.52 44.28
C ILE A 135 20.86 -8.79 44.46
N THR A 136 22.10 -8.79 43.96
CA THR A 136 23.12 -9.81 44.27
C THR A 136 24.00 -9.40 45.45
#